data_AF-A0A4Q2RJX7-F1
#
_entry.id   AF-A0A4Q2RJX7-F1
#
_cell.length_a   1.000
_cell.length_b   1.000
_cell.length_c   1.000
_cell.angle_alpha   90.00
_cell.angle_beta   90.00
_cell.angle_gamma   90.00
#
_symmetry.space_group_name_H-M   'P 1'
#
loop_
_entity.id
_entity.type
_entity.pdbx_description
1 polymer ?
#
loop_
_entity_poly.entity_id
_entity_poly.type
_entity_poly.pdbx_seq_one_letter_code
_entity_poly.pdbx_strand_id
1 'polypeptide(L)'
;MDVHDYRAARHRRLVEIAIELGVPADGAAAVVDRVIEDQRRRIARSADPDEVVVPALREAVLGGRSRGPSLAVAALVAVVAAAFAVTVLAGPPDREEVEQTVATVPSLIGLTSTEAVSALGSAGIETRVDPVPQCDPAGQVLGSVPPSGDTVRPDEVVTVIATATPTWSCPADAAGRAQAWAFLRFLVSGSGRPRLAPEVRLYVDGQAAGTADGTQASTSPSWRRRVRDPVVAQAARPVSNDLGQPVVSITTGPPPPTTCGRPTPVPSDVIAAPTRVVLTADGSDDGEQGQECQLTLDLYEDADGAITVVSVTVPGGVGIGPPPWVLTRDDLDALDTADE
;
A
#
# COMPACT_ATOMS: atom_id res chain seq x y z
N MET A 1 -9.30 -29.63 -32.00
CA MET A 1 -8.31 -28.75 -32.64
C MET A 1 -7.08 -29.60 -32.90
N ASP A 2 -6.56 -29.61 -34.13
CA ASP A 2 -5.37 -30.40 -34.44
C ASP A 2 -4.13 -29.83 -33.71
N VAL A 3 -3.16 -30.67 -33.41
CA VAL A 3 -1.93 -30.26 -32.71
C VAL A 3 -1.14 -29.24 -33.54
N HIS A 4 -1.19 -29.34 -34.87
CA HIS A 4 -0.54 -28.34 -35.73
C HIS A 4 -1.28 -26.98 -35.71
N ASP A 5 -2.62 -26.99 -35.71
CA ASP A 5 -3.43 -25.76 -35.61
C ASP A 5 -3.17 -25.03 -34.29
N TYR A 6 -3.09 -25.78 -33.19
CA TYR A 6 -2.80 -25.23 -31.87
C TYR A 6 -1.41 -24.59 -31.82
N ARG A 7 -0.38 -25.26 -32.36
CA ARG A 7 0.99 -24.73 -32.44
C ARG A 7 1.06 -23.47 -33.29
N ALA A 8 0.37 -23.44 -34.43
CA ALA A 8 0.34 -22.28 -35.32
C ALA A 8 -0.35 -21.07 -34.67
N ALA A 9 -1.46 -21.30 -33.97
CA ALA A 9 -2.17 -20.24 -33.24
C ALA A 9 -1.30 -19.64 -32.12
N ARG A 10 -0.59 -20.49 -31.37
CA ARG A 10 0.29 -20.07 -30.28
C ARG A 10 1.52 -19.32 -30.78
N HIS A 11 2.14 -19.79 -31.86
CA HIS A 11 3.24 -19.09 -32.51
C HIS A 11 2.84 -17.69 -32.99
N ARG A 12 1.66 -17.55 -33.62
CA ARG A 12 1.11 -16.25 -34.02
C ARG A 12 0.98 -15.28 -32.84
N ARG A 13 0.50 -15.77 -31.69
CA ARG A 13 0.36 -14.96 -30.48
C ARG A 13 1.71 -14.47 -29.95
N LEU A 14 2.75 -15.30 -29.99
CA LEU A 14 4.10 -14.90 -29.59
C LEU A 14 4.70 -13.85 -30.53
N VAL A 15 4.40 -13.94 -31.84
CA VAL A 15 4.81 -12.94 -32.83
C VAL A 15 4.13 -11.60 -32.56
N GLU A 16 2.84 -11.57 -32.24
CA GLU A 16 2.12 -10.35 -31.81
C GLU A 16 2.79 -9.72 -30.58
N ILE A 17 3.12 -10.52 -29.56
CA ILE A 17 3.80 -10.05 -28.35
C ILE A 17 5.18 -9.46 -28.68
N ALA A 18 5.95 -10.09 -29.58
CA ALA A 18 7.24 -9.55 -30.00
C ALA A 18 7.10 -8.17 -30.70
N ILE A 19 6.06 -7.99 -31.51
CA ILE A 19 5.76 -6.71 -32.17
C ILE A 19 5.35 -5.65 -31.12
N GLU A 20 4.50 -6.01 -30.15
CA GLU A 20 4.13 -5.14 -29.03
C GLU A 20 5.34 -4.70 -28.18
N LEU A 21 6.37 -5.55 -28.08
CA LEU A 21 7.63 -5.25 -27.40
C LEU A 21 8.63 -4.43 -28.25
N GLY A 22 8.26 -4.05 -29.48
CA GLY A 22 9.05 -3.18 -30.35
C GLY A 22 9.90 -3.89 -31.40
N VAL A 23 9.74 -5.19 -31.61
CA VAL A 23 10.41 -5.90 -32.72
C VAL A 23 9.71 -5.56 -34.05
N PRO A 24 10.45 -5.20 -35.12
CA PRO A 24 9.86 -5.03 -36.46
C PRO A 24 9.09 -6.27 -36.92
N ALA A 25 7.94 -6.08 -37.57
CA ALA A 25 7.04 -7.16 -37.95
C ALA A 25 7.69 -8.20 -38.90
N ASP A 26 8.62 -7.78 -39.74
CA ASP A 26 9.40 -8.65 -40.64
C ASP A 26 10.46 -9.49 -39.91
N GLY A 27 10.88 -9.08 -38.71
CA GLY A 27 11.87 -9.79 -37.87
C GLY A 27 11.28 -10.56 -36.69
N ALA A 28 10.02 -10.30 -36.31
CA ALA A 28 9.40 -10.83 -35.10
C ALA A 28 9.35 -12.37 -35.06
N ALA A 29 9.00 -13.02 -36.18
CA ALA A 29 8.97 -14.48 -36.26
C ALA A 29 10.35 -15.11 -35.99
N ALA A 30 11.42 -14.54 -36.56
CA ALA A 30 12.78 -15.06 -36.37
C ALA A 30 13.29 -14.89 -34.93
N VAL A 31 12.87 -13.83 -34.23
CA VAL A 31 13.19 -13.64 -32.81
C VAL A 31 12.46 -14.68 -31.95
N VAL A 32 11.17 -14.90 -32.20
CA VAL A 32 10.38 -15.93 -31.50
C VAL A 32 10.98 -17.32 -31.71
N ASP A 33 11.32 -17.69 -32.95
CA ASP A 33 11.91 -19.00 -33.26
C ASP A 33 13.24 -19.23 -32.53
N ARG A 34 14.08 -18.19 -32.44
CA ARG A 34 15.34 -18.25 -31.69
C ARG A 34 15.09 -18.49 -30.20
N VAL A 35 14.18 -17.73 -29.59
CA VAL A 35 13.83 -17.88 -28.16
C VAL A 35 13.26 -19.27 -27.89
N ILE A 36 12.40 -19.80 -28.77
CA ILE A 36 11.86 -21.16 -28.63
C ILE A 36 12.98 -22.21 -28.67
N GLU A 37 13.94 -22.09 -29.59
CA GLU A 37 15.06 -23.03 -29.69
C GLU A 37 15.99 -22.92 -28.47
N ASP A 38 16.32 -21.70 -28.03
CA ASP A 38 17.14 -21.46 -26.84
C ASP A 38 16.49 -22.02 -25.56
N GLN A 39 15.16 -21.96 -25.48
CA GLN A 39 14.38 -22.44 -24.33
C GLN A 39 13.89 -23.88 -24.47
N ARG A 40 14.25 -24.62 -25.54
CA ARG A 40 13.70 -25.96 -25.86
C ARG A 40 13.76 -26.96 -24.69
N ARG A 41 14.87 -26.96 -23.93
CA ARG A 41 15.04 -27.84 -22.75
C ARG A 41 14.18 -27.45 -21.55
N ARG A 42 13.82 -26.18 -21.42
CA ARG A 42 12.94 -25.67 -20.34
C ARG A 42 11.48 -25.87 -20.71
N ILE A 43 11.12 -25.60 -21.96
CA ILE A 43 9.78 -25.89 -22.51
C ILE A 43 9.43 -27.36 -22.31
N ALA A 44 10.36 -28.28 -22.62
CA ALA A 44 10.11 -29.73 -22.48
C ALA A 44 9.88 -30.19 -21.02
N ARG A 45 10.27 -29.38 -20.02
CA ARG A 45 10.09 -29.68 -18.59
C ARG A 45 8.94 -28.90 -17.95
N SER A 46 8.38 -27.92 -18.66
CA SER A 46 7.30 -27.07 -18.14
C SER A 46 5.93 -27.70 -18.42
N ALA A 47 5.01 -27.55 -17.48
CA ALA A 47 3.60 -27.90 -17.69
C ALA A 47 2.92 -26.93 -18.68
N ASP A 48 3.35 -25.66 -18.69
CA ASP A 48 2.93 -24.64 -19.64
C ASP A 48 4.15 -23.98 -20.34
N PRO A 49 4.30 -24.10 -21.67
CA PRO A 49 5.37 -23.44 -22.41
C PRO A 49 5.37 -21.89 -22.32
N ASP A 50 4.24 -21.23 -22.07
CA ASP A 50 4.13 -19.77 -22.17
C ASP A 50 4.79 -19.08 -20.97
N GLU A 51 4.75 -19.72 -19.80
CA GLU A 51 5.47 -19.30 -18.60
C GLU A 51 6.99 -19.28 -18.82
N VAL A 52 7.50 -20.04 -19.80
CA VAL A 52 8.93 -20.05 -20.15
C VAL A 52 9.23 -19.08 -21.30
N VAL A 53 8.41 -19.10 -22.35
CA VAL A 53 8.71 -18.38 -23.60
C VAL A 53 8.43 -16.89 -23.49
N VAL A 54 7.36 -16.45 -22.83
CA VAL A 54 7.00 -15.02 -22.75
C VAL A 54 8.02 -14.20 -21.95
N PRO A 55 8.50 -14.64 -20.76
CA PRO A 55 9.55 -13.92 -20.04
C PRO A 55 10.88 -13.91 -20.81
N ALA A 56 11.27 -15.04 -21.41
CA ALA A 56 12.48 -15.13 -22.22
C ALA A 56 12.43 -14.23 -23.46
N LEU A 57 11.25 -14.08 -24.07
CA LEU A 57 11.03 -13.17 -25.19
C LEU A 57 11.15 -11.70 -24.74
N ARG A 58 10.58 -11.32 -23.58
CA ARG A 58 10.78 -9.98 -23.00
C ARG A 58 12.24 -9.70 -22.70
N GLU A 59 12.94 -10.64 -22.08
CA GLU A 59 14.37 -10.50 -21.78
C GLU A 59 15.20 -10.37 -23.07
N ALA A 60 14.91 -11.16 -24.10
CA ALA A 60 15.62 -11.10 -25.37
C ALA A 60 15.42 -9.76 -26.11
N VAL A 61 14.22 -9.16 -26.02
CA VAL A 61 13.89 -7.90 -26.69
C VAL A 61 14.33 -6.68 -25.88
N LEU A 62 14.14 -6.69 -24.56
CA LEU A 62 14.40 -5.55 -23.68
C LEU A 62 15.81 -5.57 -23.04
N GLY A 63 16.42 -6.75 -22.90
CA GLY A 63 17.68 -6.99 -22.19
C GLY A 63 18.95 -6.83 -23.02
N GLY A 64 18.87 -6.20 -24.20
CA GLY A 64 19.97 -6.04 -25.14
C GLY A 64 21.09 -5.09 -24.69
N ARG A 65 21.86 -5.45 -23.65
CA ARG A 65 23.27 -5.03 -23.52
C ARG A 65 24.16 -6.21 -23.87
N SER A 66 24.75 -6.10 -25.06
CA SER A 66 25.66 -7.02 -25.70
C SER A 66 26.86 -7.42 -24.81
N ARG A 67 26.95 -8.70 -24.46
CA ARG A 67 28.24 -9.33 -24.13
C ARG A 67 28.94 -9.71 -25.43
N GLY A 68 29.62 -8.75 -26.05
CA GLY A 68 30.66 -9.03 -27.02
C GLY A 68 31.98 -9.34 -26.31
N PRO A 69 32.77 -10.35 -26.73
CA PRO A 69 34.06 -10.64 -26.13
C PRO A 69 35.09 -9.64 -26.66
N SER A 70 35.47 -8.67 -25.83
CA SER A 70 36.61 -7.79 -26.11
C SER A 70 37.88 -8.39 -25.52
N LEU A 71 38.85 -8.69 -26.40
CA LEU A 71 40.18 -9.25 -26.15
C LEU A 71 41.12 -8.30 -25.37
N ALA A 72 40.66 -7.72 -24.25
CA ALA A 72 41.47 -6.88 -23.36
C ALA A 72 41.72 -7.54 -21.97
N VAL A 73 41.24 -8.77 -21.76
CA VAL A 73 41.21 -9.45 -20.44
C VAL A 73 42.52 -10.19 -20.09
N ALA A 74 43.43 -10.41 -21.05
CA ALA A 74 44.63 -11.21 -20.80
C ALA A 74 45.63 -10.57 -19.81
N ALA A 75 45.65 -9.23 -19.68
CA ALA A 75 46.53 -8.55 -18.72
C ALA A 75 45.94 -8.43 -17.31
N LEU A 76 44.61 -8.47 -17.17
CA LEU A 76 43.94 -8.44 -15.86
C LEU A 76 43.95 -9.82 -15.19
N VAL A 77 43.98 -10.91 -15.96
CA VAL A 77 44.00 -12.29 -15.43
C VAL A 77 45.27 -12.61 -14.64
N ALA A 78 46.41 -11.98 -14.93
CA ALA A 78 47.64 -12.21 -14.15
C ALA A 78 47.61 -11.52 -12.77
N VAL A 79 47.00 -10.35 -12.66
CA VAL A 79 46.81 -9.65 -11.37
C VAL A 79 45.69 -10.30 -10.56
N VAL A 80 44.63 -10.77 -11.23
CA VAL A 80 43.57 -11.54 -10.58
C VAL A 80 44.08 -12.91 -10.12
N ALA A 81 44.94 -13.61 -10.86
CA ALA A 81 45.51 -14.90 -10.43
C ALA A 81 46.43 -14.79 -9.21
N ALA A 82 47.19 -13.69 -9.08
CA ALA A 82 48.01 -13.43 -7.90
C ALA A 82 47.17 -13.02 -6.67
N ALA A 83 46.07 -12.28 -6.88
CA ALA A 83 45.09 -12.01 -5.82
C ALA A 83 44.30 -13.27 -5.42
N PHE A 84 44.00 -14.15 -6.38
CA PHE A 84 43.28 -15.41 -6.13
C PHE A 84 44.11 -16.44 -5.36
N ALA A 85 45.43 -16.44 -5.54
CA ALA A 85 46.34 -17.30 -4.78
C ALA A 85 46.39 -16.93 -3.29
N VAL A 86 46.18 -15.65 -2.95
CA VAL A 86 46.07 -15.20 -1.55
C VAL A 86 44.71 -15.58 -0.94
N THR A 87 43.63 -15.57 -1.73
CA THR A 87 42.28 -15.97 -1.27
C THR A 87 42.03 -17.49 -1.25
N VAL A 88 42.97 -18.32 -1.71
CA VAL A 88 42.86 -19.80 -1.57
C VAL A 88 43.53 -20.28 -0.27
N LEU A 89 44.39 -19.46 0.34
CA LEU A 89 45.02 -19.71 1.64
C LEU A 89 44.25 -19.11 2.83
N ALA A 90 43.49 -18.04 2.61
CA ALA A 90 42.36 -17.69 3.47
C ALA A 90 41.18 -18.55 3.02
N GLY A 91 40.57 -19.34 3.90
CA GLY A 91 39.43 -20.19 3.52
C GLY A 91 38.33 -19.40 2.79
N PRO A 92 37.46 -20.07 2.01
CA PRO A 92 36.32 -19.40 1.39
C PRO A 92 35.64 -18.55 2.48
N PRO A 93 35.39 -17.24 2.26
CA PRO A 93 34.66 -16.45 3.23
C PRO A 93 33.43 -17.29 3.56
N ASP A 94 33.25 -17.56 4.86
CA ASP A 94 32.08 -18.28 5.36
C ASP A 94 30.91 -17.81 4.52
N ARG A 95 30.28 -18.77 3.81
CA ARG A 95 29.07 -18.45 3.06
C ARG A 95 28.18 -17.80 4.11
N GLU A 96 28.08 -16.48 4.08
CA GLU A 96 27.05 -15.74 4.76
C GLU A 96 25.79 -16.40 4.23
N GLU A 97 25.23 -17.31 5.03
CA GLU A 97 23.86 -17.73 4.86
C GLU A 97 23.14 -16.41 4.76
N VAL A 98 22.70 -16.08 3.54
CA VAL A 98 21.89 -14.91 3.28
C VAL A 98 20.64 -15.20 4.08
N GLU A 99 20.65 -14.72 5.32
CA GLU A 99 19.60 -14.88 6.28
C GLU A 99 18.41 -14.21 5.62
N GLN A 100 17.56 -15.03 4.99
CA GLN A 100 16.43 -14.55 4.22
C GLN A 100 15.57 -13.76 5.18
N THR A 101 15.68 -12.43 5.08
CA THR A 101 15.03 -11.53 6.02
C THR A 101 13.54 -11.67 5.78
N VAL A 102 12.85 -12.26 6.75
CA VAL A 102 11.40 -12.38 6.74
C VAL A 102 10.84 -10.97 6.81
N ALA A 103 10.08 -10.56 5.80
CA ALA A 103 9.44 -9.25 5.77
C ALA A 103 8.05 -9.35 6.39
N THR A 104 7.58 -8.28 7.03
CA THR A 104 6.22 -8.18 7.55
C THR A 104 5.37 -7.31 6.64
N VAL A 105 4.14 -7.72 6.35
CA VAL A 105 3.19 -6.93 5.56
C VAL A 105 2.80 -5.68 6.36
N PRO A 106 3.12 -4.46 5.89
CA PRO A 106 2.70 -3.23 6.58
C PRO A 106 1.17 -3.03 6.48
N SER A 107 0.63 -2.14 7.31
CA SER A 107 -0.73 -1.63 7.13
C SER A 107 -0.84 -0.87 5.81
N LEU A 108 -1.88 -1.15 5.02
CA LEU A 108 -2.14 -0.53 3.72
C LEU A 108 -3.35 0.42 3.74
N ILE A 109 -3.91 0.68 4.93
CA ILE A 109 -5.09 1.53 5.09
C ILE A 109 -4.84 2.94 4.55
N GLY A 110 -5.84 3.43 3.81
CA GLY A 110 -5.83 4.78 3.26
C GLY A 110 -4.90 4.94 2.05
N LEU A 111 -4.17 3.90 1.64
CA LEU A 111 -3.35 3.94 0.42
C LEU A 111 -4.18 3.59 -0.81
N THR A 112 -3.74 4.08 -1.96
CA THR A 112 -4.15 3.54 -3.27
C THR A 112 -3.34 2.30 -3.65
N SER A 113 -3.80 1.52 -4.60
CA SER A 113 -3.12 0.31 -5.08
C SER A 113 -1.71 0.63 -5.59
N THR A 114 -1.52 1.77 -6.27
CA THR A 114 -0.18 2.23 -6.70
C THR A 114 0.74 2.54 -5.52
N GLU A 115 0.22 3.21 -4.49
CA GLU A 115 0.99 3.54 -3.28
C GLU A 115 1.30 2.29 -2.46
N ALA A 116 0.36 1.36 -2.34
CA ALA A 116 0.55 0.08 -1.66
C ALA A 116 1.58 -0.81 -2.37
N VAL A 117 1.50 -0.93 -3.70
CA VAL A 117 2.51 -1.66 -4.49
C VAL A 117 3.89 -1.03 -4.32
N SER A 118 3.99 0.30 -4.30
CA SER A 118 5.25 0.99 -4.05
C SER A 118 5.78 0.75 -2.62
N ALA A 119 4.91 0.78 -1.61
CA ALA A 119 5.27 0.56 -0.21
C ALA A 119 5.76 -0.88 0.03
N LEU A 120 5.03 -1.87 -0.49
CA LEU A 120 5.39 -3.28 -0.41
C LEU A 120 6.67 -3.60 -1.21
N GLY A 121 6.82 -3.05 -2.42
CA GLY A 121 8.04 -3.20 -3.20
C GLY A 121 9.27 -2.61 -2.53
N SER A 122 9.12 -1.50 -1.80
CA SER A 122 10.20 -0.92 -0.99
C SER A 122 10.60 -1.81 0.20
N ALA A 123 9.70 -2.68 0.65
CA ALA A 123 9.97 -3.71 1.67
C ALA A 123 10.49 -5.04 1.07
N GLY A 124 10.74 -5.09 -0.25
CA GLY A 124 11.18 -6.30 -0.93
C GLY A 124 10.09 -7.36 -1.11
N ILE A 125 8.82 -6.97 -0.99
CA ILE A 125 7.67 -7.87 -1.09
C ILE A 125 7.12 -7.82 -2.53
N GLU A 126 7.02 -8.99 -3.18
CA GLU A 126 6.37 -9.10 -4.48
C GLU A 126 4.85 -9.00 -4.33
N THR A 127 4.19 -8.32 -5.27
CA THR A 127 2.75 -8.01 -5.14
C THR A 127 1.98 -8.20 -6.43
N ARG A 128 0.69 -8.52 -6.30
CA ARG A 128 -0.32 -8.44 -7.36
C ARG A 128 -1.55 -7.69 -6.86
N VAL A 129 -2.28 -7.03 -7.75
CA VAL A 129 -3.52 -6.32 -7.39
C VAL A 129 -4.74 -7.14 -7.82
N ASP A 130 -5.68 -7.34 -6.90
CA ASP A 130 -6.97 -7.97 -7.15
C ASP A 130 -8.10 -6.91 -7.10
N PRO A 131 -8.67 -6.52 -8.25
CA PRO A 131 -9.68 -5.47 -8.34
C PRO A 131 -11.07 -5.98 -7.93
N VAL A 132 -11.72 -5.31 -6.98
CA VAL A 132 -13.08 -5.61 -6.50
C VAL A 132 -14.03 -4.46 -6.84
N PRO A 133 -15.07 -4.68 -7.67
CA PRO A 133 -16.10 -3.69 -7.96
C PRO A 133 -16.76 -3.14 -6.68
N GLN A 134 -16.60 -1.85 -6.40
CA GLN A 134 -17.10 -1.18 -5.18
C GLN A 134 -17.40 0.30 -5.42
N CYS A 135 -18.22 0.91 -4.56
CA CYS A 135 -18.56 2.34 -4.69
C CYS A 135 -17.59 3.32 -4.03
N ASP A 136 -16.41 2.83 -3.63
CA ASP A 136 -15.28 3.67 -3.25
C ASP A 136 -14.50 4.14 -4.49
N PRO A 137 -13.63 5.16 -4.35
CA PRO A 137 -12.76 5.60 -5.44
C PRO A 137 -11.94 4.44 -5.99
N ALA A 138 -11.92 4.26 -7.31
CA ALA A 138 -11.17 3.17 -7.94
C ALA A 138 -9.69 3.20 -7.54
N GLY A 139 -9.14 2.02 -7.25
CA GLY A 139 -7.78 1.83 -6.78
C GLY A 139 -7.61 2.05 -5.28
N GLN A 140 -8.66 2.33 -4.51
CA GLN A 140 -8.58 2.41 -3.05
C GLN A 140 -8.30 1.01 -2.46
N VAL A 141 -7.26 0.88 -1.64
CA VAL A 141 -6.95 -0.41 -1.00
C VAL A 141 -7.95 -0.69 0.11
N LEU A 142 -8.44 -1.93 0.12
CA LEU A 142 -9.31 -2.48 1.15
C LEU A 142 -8.53 -3.35 2.14
N GLY A 143 -7.47 -4.01 1.67
CA GLY A 143 -6.56 -4.84 2.47
C GLY A 143 -5.65 -5.70 1.60
N SER A 144 -5.05 -6.72 2.20
CA SER A 144 -4.17 -7.66 1.50
C SER A 144 -4.34 -9.10 1.99
N VAL A 145 -3.82 -10.04 1.19
CA VAL A 145 -3.65 -11.45 1.55
C VAL A 145 -2.21 -11.87 1.20
N PRO A 146 -1.36 -12.28 2.16
CA PRO A 146 -1.58 -12.28 3.61
C PRO A 146 -2.01 -10.91 4.19
N PRO A 147 -2.75 -10.90 5.31
CA PRO A 147 -3.19 -9.69 5.97
C PRO A 147 -2.02 -8.84 6.51
N SER A 148 -2.28 -7.57 6.82
CA SER A 148 -1.28 -6.71 7.46
C SER A 148 -0.85 -7.28 8.81
N GLY A 149 0.45 -7.18 9.11
CA GLY A 149 1.07 -7.76 10.30
C GLY A 149 1.61 -9.18 10.09
N ASP A 150 1.21 -9.89 9.04
CA ASP A 150 1.73 -11.23 8.75
C ASP A 150 3.15 -11.17 8.20
N THR A 151 3.92 -12.21 8.48
CA THR A 151 5.24 -12.43 7.91
C THR A 151 5.14 -13.11 6.54
N VAL A 152 5.82 -12.57 5.55
CA VAL A 152 5.87 -13.11 4.18
C VAL A 152 7.25 -13.64 3.85
N ARG A 153 7.27 -14.75 3.10
CA ARG A 153 8.52 -15.32 2.58
C ARG A 153 8.98 -14.54 1.34
N PRO A 154 10.27 -14.55 1.00
CA PRO A 154 10.78 -13.83 -0.16
C PRO A 154 10.18 -14.23 -1.51
N ASP A 155 9.65 -15.45 -1.62
CA ASP A 155 9.00 -16.00 -2.80
C ASP A 155 7.46 -15.92 -2.77
N GLU A 156 6.89 -15.36 -1.70
CA GLU A 156 5.45 -15.22 -1.53
C GLU A 156 4.95 -13.89 -2.12
N VAL A 157 3.87 -13.98 -2.91
CA VAL A 157 3.25 -12.81 -3.56
C VAL A 157 2.08 -12.31 -2.72
N VAL A 158 2.17 -11.09 -2.22
CA VAL A 158 1.06 -10.43 -1.51
C VAL A 158 0.02 -9.95 -2.51
N THR A 159 -1.23 -10.37 -2.29
CA THR A 159 -2.38 -9.93 -3.08
C THR A 159 -2.98 -8.69 -2.44
N VAL A 160 -2.87 -7.53 -3.08
CA VAL A 160 -3.50 -6.28 -2.65
C VAL A 160 -4.93 -6.22 -3.19
N ILE A 161 -5.91 -6.21 -2.29
CA ILE A 161 -7.32 -6.09 -2.64
C ILE A 161 -7.64 -4.61 -2.77
N ALA A 162 -8.02 -4.17 -3.97
CA ALA A 162 -8.31 -2.77 -4.24
C ALA A 162 -9.65 -2.60 -4.97
N THR A 163 -10.28 -1.46 -4.79
CA THR A 163 -11.56 -1.15 -5.40
C THR A 163 -11.42 -0.95 -6.91
N ALA A 164 -12.45 -1.30 -7.66
CA ALA A 164 -12.57 -1.00 -9.08
C ALA A 164 -13.94 -0.39 -9.38
N THR A 165 -14.03 0.33 -10.48
CA THR A 165 -15.30 0.95 -10.92
C THR A 165 -16.35 -0.14 -11.12
N PRO A 166 -17.49 -0.08 -10.41
CA PRO A 166 -18.53 -1.07 -10.55
C PRO A 166 -19.33 -0.84 -11.84
N THR A 167 -20.02 -1.88 -12.28
CA THR A 167 -20.94 -1.81 -13.42
C THR A 167 -22.32 -1.29 -13.03
N TRP A 168 -22.59 -1.14 -11.73
CA TRP A 168 -23.82 -0.57 -11.19
C TRP A 168 -23.64 0.88 -10.74
N SER A 169 -24.75 1.60 -10.60
CA SER A 169 -24.74 2.98 -10.13
C SER A 169 -24.43 3.06 -8.64
N CYS A 170 -23.51 3.93 -8.25
CA CYS A 170 -23.24 4.22 -6.85
C CYS A 170 -24.22 5.22 -6.25
N PRO A 171 -24.39 5.23 -4.91
CA PRO A 171 -25.22 6.22 -4.25
C PRO A 171 -24.74 7.66 -4.51
N ALA A 172 -25.64 8.63 -4.33
CA ALA A 172 -25.37 10.03 -4.64
C ALA A 172 -24.23 10.65 -3.79
N ASP A 173 -23.87 10.03 -2.67
CA ASP A 173 -22.82 10.49 -1.76
C ASP A 173 -21.40 10.02 -2.15
N ALA A 174 -21.23 9.46 -3.34
CA ALA A 174 -19.93 9.01 -3.85
C ALA A 174 -18.85 10.11 -3.80
N ALA A 175 -19.21 11.38 -3.99
CA ALA A 175 -18.28 12.51 -3.89
C ALA A 175 -17.74 12.68 -2.45
N GLY A 176 -18.62 12.60 -1.44
CA GLY A 176 -18.21 12.67 -0.03
C GLY A 176 -17.31 11.51 0.36
N ARG A 177 -17.62 10.29 -0.12
CA ARG A 177 -16.73 9.12 0.06
C ARG A 177 -15.34 9.34 -0.55
N ALA A 178 -15.28 9.90 -1.75
CA ALA A 178 -14.00 10.18 -2.40
C ALA A 178 -13.16 11.20 -1.63
N GLN A 179 -13.79 12.25 -1.12
CA GLN A 179 -13.14 13.26 -0.28
C GLN A 179 -12.68 12.67 1.06
N ALA A 180 -13.47 11.81 1.70
CA ALA A 180 -13.12 11.13 2.94
C ALA A 180 -11.89 10.20 2.78
N TRP A 181 -11.82 9.42 1.71
CA TRP A 181 -10.63 8.62 1.40
C TRP A 181 -9.41 9.49 1.09
N ALA A 182 -9.58 10.59 0.34
CA ALA A 182 -8.50 11.55 0.10
C ALA A 182 -7.99 12.15 1.42
N PHE A 183 -8.89 12.46 2.36
CA PHE A 183 -8.54 12.94 3.68
C PHE A 183 -7.76 11.90 4.49
N LEU A 184 -8.23 10.66 4.55
CA LEU A 184 -7.55 9.58 5.27
C LEU A 184 -6.15 9.33 4.69
N ARG A 185 -6.04 9.26 3.36
CA ARG A 185 -4.75 9.13 2.65
C ARG A 185 -3.80 10.26 3.01
N PHE A 186 -4.28 11.51 3.00
CA PHE A 186 -3.48 12.67 3.38
C PHE A 186 -2.94 12.59 4.81
N LEU A 187 -3.70 12.01 5.75
CA LEU A 187 -3.20 11.78 7.11
C LEU A 187 -2.12 10.69 7.14
N VAL A 188 -2.35 9.56 6.47
CA VAL A 188 -1.47 8.39 6.54
C VAL A 188 -0.16 8.61 5.76
N SER A 189 -0.24 8.96 4.48
CA SER A 189 0.93 9.06 3.59
C SER A 189 1.39 10.50 3.32
N GLY A 190 0.54 11.50 3.62
CA GLY A 190 0.76 12.89 3.17
C GLY A 190 0.45 13.12 1.69
N SER A 191 0.03 12.11 0.94
CA SER A 191 -0.37 12.22 -0.46
C SER A 191 -1.87 12.49 -0.60
N GLY A 192 -2.34 12.75 -1.83
CA GLY A 192 -3.77 12.82 -2.11
C GLY A 192 -4.52 13.93 -1.39
N ARG A 193 -3.92 15.12 -1.33
CA ARG A 193 -4.41 16.26 -0.55
C ARG A 193 -5.92 16.53 -0.77
N PRO A 194 -6.75 16.43 0.27
CA PRO A 194 -8.17 16.74 0.17
C PRO A 194 -8.37 18.24 -0.06
N ARG A 195 -9.55 18.63 -0.51
CA ARG A 195 -9.96 20.04 -0.54
C ARG A 195 -10.19 20.55 0.88
N LEU A 196 -9.18 21.18 1.47
CA LEU A 196 -9.27 21.87 2.75
C LEU A 196 -9.56 23.36 2.52
N ALA A 197 -10.43 23.95 3.34
CA ALA A 197 -10.57 25.40 3.39
C ALA A 197 -9.29 26.04 3.93
N PRO A 198 -9.03 27.34 3.64
CA PRO A 198 -7.85 28.03 4.18
C PRO A 198 -7.74 27.95 5.70
N GLU A 199 -8.88 27.98 6.40
CA GLU A 199 -8.99 27.79 7.83
C GLU A 199 -9.86 26.57 8.13
N VAL A 200 -9.28 25.59 8.85
CA VAL A 200 -9.96 24.37 9.26
C VAL A 200 -10.10 24.37 10.77
N ARG A 201 -11.33 24.39 11.28
CA ARG A 201 -11.60 24.26 12.72
C ARG A 201 -11.44 22.81 13.15
N LEU A 202 -10.82 22.62 14.31
CA LEU A 202 -10.55 21.30 14.87
C LEU A 202 -11.39 21.10 16.12
N TYR A 203 -12.02 19.93 16.22
CA TYR A 203 -12.63 19.44 17.43
C TYR A 203 -11.98 18.11 17.81
N VAL A 204 -11.70 17.91 19.09
CA VAL A 204 -11.17 16.66 19.63
C VAL A 204 -12.04 16.25 20.82
N ASP A 205 -12.58 15.04 20.76
CA ASP A 205 -13.47 14.46 21.78
C ASP A 205 -14.63 15.40 22.16
N GLY A 206 -15.21 16.06 21.14
CA GLY A 206 -16.33 17.00 21.29
C GLY A 206 -15.97 18.41 21.75
N GLN A 207 -14.68 18.70 22.00
CA GLN A 207 -14.21 20.02 22.45
C GLN A 207 -13.51 20.77 21.33
N ALA A 208 -13.69 22.10 21.28
CA ALA A 208 -12.96 22.94 20.34
C ALA A 208 -11.46 22.91 20.63
N ALA A 209 -10.68 22.47 19.64
CA ALA A 209 -9.25 22.25 19.72
C ALA A 209 -8.45 23.28 18.92
N GLY A 210 -9.07 24.34 18.41
CA GLY A 210 -8.41 25.43 17.68
C GLY A 210 -8.59 25.33 16.17
N THR A 211 -7.69 25.97 15.42
CA THR A 211 -7.75 26.07 13.97
C THR A 211 -6.42 25.65 13.34
N ALA A 212 -6.47 25.17 12.11
CA ALA A 212 -5.31 24.85 11.30
C ALA A 212 -5.40 25.56 9.95
N ASP A 213 -4.26 26.01 9.43
CA ASP A 213 -4.14 26.48 8.06
C ASP A 213 -4.25 25.28 7.12
N GLY A 214 -5.33 25.18 6.35
CA GLY A 214 -5.54 24.08 5.39
C GLY A 214 -4.52 24.06 4.26
N THR A 215 -3.76 25.15 4.06
CA THR A 215 -2.62 25.23 3.16
C THR A 215 -1.35 24.58 3.71
N GLN A 216 -1.23 24.50 5.03
CA GLN A 216 -0.06 23.99 5.76
C GLN A 216 -0.42 22.88 6.76
N ALA A 217 -1.60 22.28 6.66
CA ALA A 217 -2.13 21.38 7.68
C ALA A 217 -1.18 20.21 8.00
N SER A 218 -0.54 19.62 6.98
CA SER A 218 0.41 18.51 7.19
C SER A 218 1.69 18.89 7.94
N THR A 219 2.09 20.16 7.92
CA THR A 219 3.30 20.65 8.60
C THR A 219 2.99 21.31 9.94
N SER A 220 1.72 21.63 10.23
CA SER A 220 1.31 22.19 11.52
C SER A 220 1.53 21.18 12.66
N PRO A 221 2.28 21.53 13.74
CA PRO A 221 2.46 20.66 14.90
C PRO A 221 1.15 20.33 15.63
N SER A 222 0.19 21.27 15.68
CA SER A 222 -1.10 21.05 16.34
C SER A 222 -1.97 20.06 15.55
N TRP A 223 -2.01 20.20 14.22
CA TRP A 223 -2.70 19.26 13.34
C TRP A 223 -2.12 17.86 13.46
N ARG A 224 -0.79 17.75 13.40
CA ARG A 224 -0.10 16.46 13.51
C ARG A 224 -0.49 15.74 14.79
N ARG A 225 -0.29 16.39 15.94
CA ARG A 225 -0.56 15.79 17.25
C ARG A 225 -2.04 15.47 17.49
N ARG A 226 -2.96 16.34 17.04
CA ARG A 226 -4.39 16.25 17.41
C ARG A 226 -5.24 15.45 16.42
N VAL A 227 -4.82 15.38 15.16
CA VAL A 227 -5.60 14.76 14.07
C VAL A 227 -4.81 13.62 13.45
N ARG A 228 -3.60 13.89 12.96
CA ARG A 228 -2.85 12.90 12.18
C ARG A 228 -2.39 11.73 13.03
N ASP A 229 -1.68 12.00 14.13
CA ASP A 229 -0.98 10.97 14.89
C ASP A 229 -1.97 9.95 15.50
N PRO A 230 -3.13 10.33 16.07
CA PRO A 230 -4.13 9.35 16.51
C PRO A 230 -4.68 8.49 15.38
N VAL A 231 -4.91 9.07 14.19
CA VAL A 231 -5.42 8.34 13.03
C VAL A 231 -4.38 7.39 12.47
N VAL A 232 -3.13 7.83 12.34
CA VAL A 232 -2.01 6.98 11.89
C VAL A 232 -1.78 5.84 12.87
N ALA A 233 -1.80 6.14 14.17
CA ALA A 233 -1.67 5.16 15.23
C ALA A 233 -2.77 4.09 15.14
N GLN A 234 -4.02 4.51 14.95
CA GLN A 234 -5.13 3.59 14.77
C GLN A 234 -5.03 2.79 13.48
N ALA A 235 -4.71 3.43 12.35
CA ALA A 235 -4.60 2.79 11.04
C ALA A 235 -3.47 1.75 10.97
N ALA A 236 -2.41 1.93 11.75
CA ALA A 236 -1.29 1.01 11.85
C ALA A 236 -1.52 -0.15 12.85
N ARG A 237 -2.59 -0.11 13.64
CA ARG A 237 -2.87 -1.12 14.67
C ARG A 237 -3.25 -2.45 14.00
N PRO A 238 -2.55 -3.57 14.28
CA PRO A 238 -2.97 -4.88 13.81
C PRO A 238 -4.32 -5.27 14.40
N VAL A 239 -5.16 -5.94 13.61
CA VAL A 239 -6.52 -6.35 14.01
C VAL A 239 -6.73 -7.82 13.71
N SER A 240 -7.42 -8.53 14.61
CA SER A 240 -7.83 -9.92 14.40
C SER A 240 -9.06 -10.00 13.48
N ASN A 241 -8.88 -9.65 12.21
CA ASN A 241 -9.84 -9.88 11.12
C ASN A 241 -9.10 -10.40 9.88
N ASP A 242 -9.84 -10.80 8.85
CA ASP A 242 -9.27 -11.39 7.62
C ASP A 242 -8.30 -10.46 6.85
N LEU A 243 -8.30 -9.16 7.18
CA LEU A 243 -7.47 -8.15 6.54
C LEU A 243 -6.27 -7.72 7.40
N GLY A 244 -6.21 -8.11 8.67
CA GLY A 244 -5.14 -7.75 9.61
C GLY A 244 -5.10 -6.27 9.99
N GLN A 245 -6.11 -5.49 9.61
CA GLN A 245 -6.10 -4.04 9.71
C GLN A 245 -7.50 -3.50 10.03
N PRO A 246 -7.62 -2.28 10.59
CA PRO A 246 -8.91 -1.65 10.86
C PRO A 246 -9.82 -1.57 9.63
N VAL A 247 -11.11 -1.80 9.83
CA VAL A 247 -12.13 -1.61 8.79
C VAL A 247 -12.54 -0.14 8.76
N VAL A 248 -12.50 0.45 7.57
CA VAL A 248 -12.96 1.83 7.35
C VAL A 248 -14.41 1.80 6.90
N SER A 249 -15.29 2.44 7.67
CA SER A 249 -16.68 2.69 7.28
C SER A 249 -16.89 4.17 7.02
N ILE A 250 -17.53 4.50 5.89
CA ILE A 250 -17.81 5.88 5.50
C ILE A 250 -19.31 6.03 5.30
N THR A 251 -19.90 7.00 5.99
CA THR A 251 -21.33 7.30 5.92
C THR A 251 -21.55 8.80 5.83
N THR A 252 -22.52 9.23 5.04
CA THR A 252 -22.95 10.63 4.99
C THR A 252 -24.27 10.80 5.72
N GLY A 253 -24.35 11.76 6.63
CA GLY A 253 -25.58 12.00 7.39
C GLY A 253 -25.37 12.81 8.66
N PRO A 254 -26.45 13.25 9.32
CA PRO A 254 -26.33 13.91 10.61
C PRO A 254 -25.70 12.92 11.60
N PRO A 255 -24.62 13.32 12.29
CA PRO A 255 -24.01 12.43 13.24
C PRO A 255 -24.93 12.28 14.47
N PRO A 256 -24.83 11.17 15.23
CA PRO A 256 -25.52 11.01 16.49
C PRO A 256 -25.17 12.16 17.44
N PRO A 257 -26.08 12.54 18.35
CA PRO A 257 -25.86 13.64 19.29
C PRO A 257 -24.64 13.43 20.19
N THR A 258 -24.25 12.17 20.40
CA THR A 258 -23.03 11.79 21.09
C THR A 258 -22.25 10.75 20.31
N THR A 259 -20.93 10.87 20.31
CA THR A 259 -19.98 9.86 19.79
C THR A 259 -19.07 9.47 20.95
N CYS A 260 -19.03 8.18 21.29
CA CYS A 260 -18.29 7.67 22.48
C CYS A 260 -18.66 8.36 23.81
N GLY A 261 -19.94 8.68 24.01
CA GLY A 261 -20.41 9.40 25.21
C GLY A 261 -19.97 10.87 25.27
N ARG A 262 -19.30 11.40 24.23
CA ARG A 262 -18.97 12.82 24.10
C ARG A 262 -19.98 13.52 23.20
N PRO A 263 -20.37 14.77 23.48
CA PRO A 263 -21.21 15.54 22.57
C PRO A 263 -20.55 15.65 21.19
N THR A 264 -21.28 15.32 20.13
CA THR A 264 -20.78 15.54 18.77
C THR A 264 -20.89 17.04 18.45
N PRO A 265 -19.82 17.70 17.99
CA PRO A 265 -19.89 19.11 17.65
C PRO A 265 -20.80 19.31 16.43
N VAL A 266 -21.69 20.30 16.49
CA VAL A 266 -22.55 20.70 15.37
C VAL A 266 -22.26 22.18 15.08
N PRO A 267 -21.29 22.48 14.18
CA PRO A 267 -20.94 23.85 13.86
C PRO A 267 -22.14 24.58 13.24
N SER A 268 -22.52 25.73 13.78
CA SER A 268 -23.73 26.46 13.38
C SER A 268 -23.70 27.01 11.95
N ASP A 269 -22.52 27.11 11.37
CA ASP A 269 -22.25 27.65 10.03
C ASP A 269 -22.14 26.56 8.95
N VAL A 270 -22.26 25.29 9.31
CA VAL A 270 -22.25 24.18 8.34
C VAL A 270 -23.68 23.77 8.01
N ILE A 271 -24.01 23.83 6.72
CA ILE A 271 -25.36 23.53 6.20
C ILE A 271 -25.46 22.07 5.74
N ALA A 272 -24.34 21.48 5.28
CA ALA A 272 -24.31 20.12 4.77
C ALA A 272 -24.18 19.08 5.89
N ALA A 273 -24.76 17.89 5.68
CA ALA A 273 -24.50 16.74 6.52
C ALA A 273 -23.01 16.36 6.41
N PRO A 274 -22.30 16.10 7.52
CA PRO A 274 -20.90 15.71 7.46
C PRO A 274 -20.74 14.34 6.81
N THR A 275 -19.56 14.12 6.23
CA THR A 275 -19.08 12.78 5.91
C THR A 275 -18.34 12.23 7.10
N ARG A 276 -18.85 11.14 7.66
CA ARG A 276 -18.29 10.44 8.81
C ARG A 276 -17.43 9.28 8.34
N VAL A 277 -16.23 9.18 8.89
CA VAL A 277 -15.30 8.06 8.72
C VAL A 277 -15.10 7.40 10.08
N VAL A 278 -15.31 6.08 10.16
CA VAL A 278 -15.11 5.29 11.36
C VAL A 278 -14.05 4.24 11.09
N LEU A 279 -13.02 4.17 11.95
CA LEU A 279 -11.96 3.18 11.89
C LEU A 279 -12.18 2.15 13.01
N THR A 280 -12.68 0.98 12.64
CA THR A 280 -13.00 -0.12 13.55
C THR A 280 -11.82 -1.07 13.66
N ALA A 281 -11.18 -1.12 14.83
CA ALA A 281 -10.02 -1.99 15.06
C ALA A 281 -10.35 -3.30 15.80
N ASP A 282 -11.60 -3.54 16.17
CA ASP A 282 -11.99 -4.76 16.88
C ASP A 282 -12.94 -5.56 15.98
N GLY A 283 -12.55 -6.80 15.68
CA GLY A 283 -13.30 -7.74 14.85
C GLY A 283 -14.30 -8.59 15.65
N SER A 284 -14.57 -8.25 16.92
CA SER A 284 -15.53 -8.97 17.74
C SER A 284 -16.95 -8.66 17.26
N ASP A 285 -17.43 -9.49 16.33
CA ASP A 285 -18.84 -9.67 15.95
C ASP A 285 -19.69 -10.24 17.11
N ASP A 286 -19.09 -10.41 18.29
CA ASP A 286 -19.78 -10.84 19.49
C ASP A 286 -20.74 -9.73 19.93
N GLY A 287 -22.01 -9.89 19.56
CA GLY A 287 -23.12 -8.94 19.76
C GLY A 287 -23.48 -8.61 21.21
N GLU A 288 -22.52 -8.60 22.13
CA GLU A 288 -22.64 -8.23 23.53
C GLU A 288 -22.25 -6.75 23.76
N GLN A 289 -23.05 -5.86 23.14
CA GLN A 289 -23.54 -4.54 23.58
C GLN A 289 -22.70 -3.58 24.46
N GLY A 290 -21.38 -3.72 24.56
CA GLY A 290 -20.49 -2.62 24.86
C GLY A 290 -20.12 -1.95 23.54
N GLN A 291 -20.72 -0.81 23.21
CA GLN A 291 -20.31 -0.03 22.04
C GLN A 291 -18.91 0.54 22.32
N GLU A 292 -17.87 -0.27 22.10
CA GLU A 292 -16.49 0.16 22.28
C GLU A 292 -16.25 1.40 21.40
N CYS A 293 -15.63 2.41 22.00
CA CYS A 293 -15.42 3.67 21.33
C CYS A 293 -14.46 3.47 20.15
N GLN A 294 -14.96 3.63 18.93
CA GLN A 294 -14.16 3.56 17.72
C GLN A 294 -13.61 4.94 17.36
N LEU A 295 -12.44 4.98 16.71
CA LEU A 295 -11.91 6.23 16.20
C LEU A 295 -12.86 6.75 15.10
N THR A 296 -13.37 7.96 15.29
CA THR A 296 -14.33 8.59 14.39
C THR A 296 -13.81 9.93 13.93
N LEU A 297 -13.91 10.20 12.62
CA LEU A 297 -13.66 11.49 11.99
C LEU A 297 -14.97 11.99 11.38
N ASP A 298 -15.42 13.18 11.77
CA ASP A 298 -16.51 13.87 11.08
C ASP A 298 -15.93 15.03 10.27
N LEU A 299 -16.14 14.98 8.95
CA LEU A 299 -15.68 15.97 7.98
C LEU A 299 -16.86 16.85 7.56
N TYR A 300 -16.78 18.13 7.90
CA TYR A 300 -17.81 19.11 7.54
C TYR A 300 -17.30 19.95 6.37
N GLU A 301 -18.08 19.97 5.30
CA GLU A 301 -17.75 20.70 4.08
C GLU A 301 -18.59 21.98 3.95
N ASP A 302 -18.00 23.00 3.31
CA ASP A 302 -18.75 24.18 2.86
C ASP A 302 -19.53 23.92 1.56
N ALA A 303 -20.20 24.96 1.05
CA ALA A 303 -20.98 24.87 -0.19
C ALA A 303 -20.12 24.56 -1.43
N ASP A 304 -18.81 24.81 -1.37
CA ASP A 304 -17.88 24.53 -2.45
C ASP A 304 -17.26 23.12 -2.33
N GLY A 305 -17.60 22.36 -1.28
CA GLY A 305 -17.06 21.02 -1.00
C GLY A 305 -15.65 21.04 -0.39
N ALA A 306 -15.24 22.15 0.23
CA ALA A 306 -14.00 22.21 0.99
C ALA A 306 -14.25 21.90 2.48
N ILE A 307 -13.39 21.08 3.08
CA ILE A 307 -13.48 20.71 4.50
C ILE A 307 -13.13 21.94 5.35
N THR A 308 -14.10 22.43 6.11
CA THR A 308 -13.97 23.59 7.02
C THR A 308 -13.91 23.17 8.49
N VAL A 309 -14.40 21.99 8.85
CA VAL A 309 -14.30 21.44 10.20
C VAL A 309 -13.91 19.97 10.16
N VAL A 310 -12.96 19.61 11.02
CA VAL A 310 -12.60 18.23 11.31
C VAL A 310 -12.85 17.98 12.79
N SER A 311 -13.72 17.01 13.09
CA SER A 311 -13.94 16.52 14.44
C SER A 311 -13.37 15.11 14.57
N VAL A 312 -12.46 14.92 15.52
CA VAL A 312 -11.82 13.63 15.83
C VAL A 312 -12.32 13.16 17.19
N THR A 313 -12.83 11.94 17.26
CA THR A 313 -13.13 11.27 18.52
C THR A 313 -12.25 10.03 18.63
N VAL A 314 -11.46 9.93 19.70
CA VAL A 314 -10.46 8.86 19.87
C VAL A 314 -10.93 7.85 20.94
N PRO A 315 -10.71 6.53 20.73
CA PRO A 315 -10.93 5.51 21.77
C PRO A 315 -10.30 5.89 23.11
N GLY A 316 -11.01 5.62 24.21
CA GLY A 316 -10.46 5.77 25.57
C GLY A 316 -10.55 7.18 26.18
N GLY A 317 -10.74 8.23 25.35
CA GLY A 317 -10.92 9.62 25.79
C GLY A 317 -9.67 10.25 26.45
N VAL A 318 -9.32 11.48 26.04
CA VAL A 318 -8.30 12.39 26.63
C VAL A 318 -7.61 11.96 27.95
N GLY A 319 -6.64 11.06 27.83
CA GLY A 319 -5.29 11.46 28.17
C GLY A 319 -4.66 11.96 26.87
N ILE A 320 -4.41 13.26 26.74
CA ILE A 320 -3.51 13.82 25.70
C ILE A 320 -2.05 13.42 26.04
N GLY A 321 -1.87 12.19 26.51
CA GLY A 321 -0.61 11.51 26.43
C GLY A 321 -0.51 10.86 25.06
N PRO A 322 0.70 10.50 24.62
CA PRO A 322 0.81 9.43 23.64
C PRO A 322 -0.10 8.24 24.06
N PRO A 323 -0.65 7.48 23.12
CA PRO A 323 -1.24 6.18 23.47
C PRO A 323 -0.23 5.41 24.35
N PRO A 324 -0.65 4.61 25.34
CA PRO A 324 0.26 3.95 26.29
C PRO A 324 1.28 3.00 25.63
N TRP A 325 1.10 2.68 24.35
CA TRP A 325 2.00 1.86 23.55
C TRP A 325 2.98 2.68 22.67
N VAL A 326 2.87 4.01 22.67
CA VAL A 326 3.81 4.92 22.01
C VAL A 326 4.72 5.49 23.09
N LEU A 327 5.93 4.93 23.21
CA LEU A 327 6.96 5.48 24.08
C LEU A 327 7.34 6.88 23.59
N THR A 328 7.15 7.89 24.43
CA THR A 328 7.73 9.21 24.17
C THR A 328 9.22 9.21 24.45
N ARG A 329 9.91 10.22 23.92
CA ARG A 329 11.32 10.44 24.25
C ARG A 329 11.52 10.58 25.77
N ASP A 330 10.57 11.20 26.47
CA ASP A 330 10.61 11.32 27.92
C ASP A 330 10.47 9.95 28.62
N ASP A 331 9.70 9.02 28.04
CA ASP A 331 9.62 7.62 28.55
C ASP A 331 10.93 6.85 28.30
N LEU A 332 11.59 7.09 27.16
CA LEU A 332 12.89 6.49 26.86
C LEU A 332 13.99 7.04 27.79
N ASP A 333 14.00 8.35 28.04
CA ASP A 333 14.94 8.98 28.97
C ASP A 333 14.69 8.52 30.43
N ALA A 334 13.45 8.18 30.79
CA ALA A 334 13.10 7.59 32.08
C ALA A 334 13.54 6.12 32.22
N LEU A 335 13.58 5.36 31.13
CA LEU A 335 14.11 3.98 31.13
C LEU A 335 15.63 3.96 31.27
N ASP A 336 16.33 4.89 30.64
CA ASP A 336 17.80 5.01 30.75
C ASP A 336 18.28 5.39 32.17
N THR A 337 17.43 6.04 32.98
CA THR A 337 17.76 6.44 34.36
C THR A 337 17.38 5.41 35.43
N ALA A 338 16.69 4.33 35.06
CA ALA A 338 16.29 3.27 35.99
C ALA A 338 17.35 2.16 36.16
N ASP A 339 18.40 2.15 35.33
CA ASP A 339 19.49 1.17 35.33
C ASP A 339 20.79 1.66 36.04
N GLU A 340 20.76 2.83 36.70
CA GLU A 340 21.82 3.33 37.60
C GLU A 340 21.47 3.18 39.09
#